data_AF-A0A653BGI4-F1
#
_entry.id   AF-A0A653BGI4-F1
#
_cell.length_a   1.000
_cell.length_b   1.000
_cell.length_c   1.000
_cell.angle_alpha   90.00
_cell.angle_beta   90.00
_cell.angle_gamma   90.00
#
_symmetry.space_group_name_H-M   'P 1'
#
loop_
_entity.id
_entity.type
_entity.pdbx_description
1 polymer ?
#
loop_
_entity_poly.entity_id
_entity_poly.type
_entity_poly.pdbx_seq_one_letter_code
_entity_poly.pdbx_strand_id
1 'polypeptide(L)'
;MMTSDIKRDVKDSTIDLVSGIAGGIAFVYSSQPLDTCKVKLQAFPMSYKHAYQCLTHTAKYEGIRGLYAGSVPSLIAHTLEFSILFFAYSGMKKVIKNILGLPYSQNMDSVHYATSGSIAAVLSSIVTCPTDVVKARLQLLLADRAESKIGMKLLIRAEKQRLYTDKLKQNPEWVEKEKKKHL
;
A
#
# COMPACT_ATOMS: atom_id res chain seq x y z
N MET A 1 24.54 -15.52 35.40
CA MET A 1 23.09 -15.78 35.24
C MET A 1 22.38 -14.58 34.63
N MET A 2 22.56 -13.34 35.14
CA MET A 2 21.89 -12.15 34.60
C MET A 2 22.29 -11.75 33.16
N THR A 3 23.53 -11.99 32.75
CA THR A 3 24.02 -11.66 31.39
C THR A 3 23.53 -12.61 30.29
N SER A 4 23.17 -13.85 30.63
CA SER A 4 22.61 -14.81 29.67
C SER A 4 21.15 -14.50 29.32
N ASP A 5 20.39 -13.92 30.24
CA ASP A 5 18.99 -13.56 29.99
C ASP A 5 18.88 -12.32 29.11
N ILE A 6 19.75 -11.32 29.32
CA ILE A 6 19.86 -10.15 28.43
C ILE A 6 20.19 -10.57 26.99
N LYS A 7 21.13 -11.50 26.80
CA LYS A 7 21.49 -11.98 25.46
C LYS A 7 20.35 -12.71 24.76
N ARG A 8 19.53 -13.48 25.49
CA ARG A 8 18.33 -14.14 24.95
C ARG A 8 17.24 -13.13 24.62
N ASP A 9 17.03 -12.15 25.49
CA ASP A 9 16.03 -11.11 25.33
C ASP A 9 16.27 -10.29 24.05
N VAL A 10 17.52 -9.85 23.85
CA VAL A 10 17.95 -9.14 22.63
C VAL A 10 17.78 -10.00 21.38
N LYS A 11 18.10 -11.30 21.47
CA LYS A 11 17.94 -12.23 20.35
C LYS A 11 16.46 -12.39 19.97
N ASP A 12 15.58 -12.57 20.95
CA ASP A 12 14.14 -12.72 20.72
C ASP A 12 13.56 -11.44 20.11
N SER A 13 13.89 -10.26 20.65
CA SER A 13 13.47 -8.98 20.08
C SER A 13 13.97 -8.76 18.66
N THR A 14 15.18 -9.21 18.34
CA THR A 14 15.72 -9.13 16.96
C THR A 14 14.92 -10.03 16.02
N ILE A 15 14.58 -11.25 16.45
CA ILE A 15 13.75 -12.18 15.67
C ILE A 15 12.36 -11.59 15.44
N ASP A 16 11.75 -11.01 16.48
CA ASP A 16 10.45 -10.36 16.39
C ASP A 16 10.46 -9.22 15.34
N LEU A 17 11.48 -8.34 15.39
CA LEU A 17 11.63 -7.24 14.43
C LEU A 17 11.83 -7.74 13.00
N VAL A 18 12.74 -8.70 12.78
CA VAL A 18 13.02 -9.22 11.44
C VAL A 18 11.80 -9.95 10.87
N SER A 19 11.07 -10.71 11.71
CA SER A 19 9.85 -11.39 11.30
C SER A 19 8.73 -10.41 10.95
N GLY A 20 8.59 -9.32 11.72
CA GLY A 20 7.66 -8.22 11.43
C GLY A 20 8.00 -7.51 10.13
N ILE A 21 9.29 -7.25 9.86
CA ILE A 21 9.73 -6.64 8.61
C ILE A 21 9.40 -7.55 7.42
N ALA A 22 9.80 -8.82 7.47
CA ALA A 22 9.58 -9.77 6.39
C ALA A 22 8.08 -9.98 6.12
N GLY A 23 7.28 -10.12 7.18
CA GLY A 23 5.83 -10.24 7.10
C GLY A 23 5.18 -8.98 6.51
N GLY A 24 5.62 -7.79 6.92
CA GLY A 24 5.11 -6.54 6.40
C GLY A 24 5.40 -6.31 4.93
N ILE A 25 6.61 -6.65 4.48
CA ILE A 25 6.98 -6.60 3.06
C ILE A 25 6.07 -7.54 2.25
N ALA A 26 5.93 -8.80 2.68
CA ALA A 26 5.10 -9.78 1.99
C ALA A 26 3.62 -9.33 1.95
N PHE A 27 3.10 -8.79 3.06
CA PHE A 27 1.75 -8.27 3.16
C PHE A 27 1.52 -7.10 2.18
N VAL A 28 2.43 -6.14 2.12
CA VAL A 28 2.32 -4.99 1.22
C VAL A 28 2.33 -5.45 -0.23
N TYR A 29 3.28 -6.29 -0.63
CA TYR A 29 3.35 -6.73 -2.03
C TYR A 29 2.09 -7.48 -2.48
N SER A 30 1.48 -8.28 -1.59
CA SER A 30 0.25 -9.00 -1.89
C SER A 30 -1.00 -8.10 -1.92
N SER A 31 -1.11 -7.13 -1.01
CA SER A 31 -2.33 -6.34 -0.81
C SER A 31 -2.36 -5.01 -1.57
N GLN A 32 -1.19 -4.44 -1.88
CA GLN A 32 -1.07 -3.12 -2.53
C GLN A 32 -1.91 -2.94 -3.80
N PRO A 33 -1.99 -3.87 -4.77
CA PRO A 33 -2.78 -3.63 -5.98
C PRO A 33 -4.28 -3.47 -5.68
N LEU A 34 -4.79 -4.17 -4.65
CA LEU A 34 -6.18 -4.03 -4.21
C LEU A 34 -6.41 -2.73 -3.46
N ASP A 35 -5.48 -2.35 -2.57
CA ASP A 35 -5.51 -1.06 -1.86
C ASP A 35 -5.52 0.12 -2.83
N THR A 36 -4.63 0.11 -3.84
CA THR A 36 -4.58 1.13 -4.88
C THR A 36 -5.90 1.22 -5.64
N CYS A 37 -6.50 0.08 -6.03
CA CYS A 37 -7.78 0.07 -6.74
C CYS A 37 -8.92 0.60 -5.86
N LYS A 38 -8.94 0.24 -4.56
CA LYS A 38 -9.94 0.71 -3.61
C LYS A 38 -9.87 2.23 -3.44
N VAL A 39 -8.68 2.78 -3.26
CA VAL A 39 -8.49 4.24 -3.10
C VAL A 39 -8.90 4.98 -4.37
N LYS A 40 -8.52 4.51 -5.56
CA LYS A 40 -8.94 5.12 -6.83
C LYS A 40 -10.46 5.07 -7.03
N LEU A 41 -11.09 3.94 -6.68
CA LEU A 41 -12.55 3.79 -6.76
C LEU A 41 -13.28 4.75 -5.80
N GLN A 42 -12.75 4.93 -4.60
CA GLN A 42 -13.32 5.85 -3.59
C GLN A 42 -13.06 7.33 -3.91
N ALA A 43 -11.90 7.64 -4.47
CA ALA A 43 -11.51 9.01 -4.83
C ALA A 43 -12.20 9.51 -6.10
N PHE A 44 -12.43 8.62 -7.08
CA PHE A 44 -13.00 8.98 -8.39
C PHE A 44 -14.23 8.12 -8.74
N PRO A 45 -15.34 8.24 -7.98
CA PRO A 45 -16.54 7.44 -8.22
C PRO A 45 -17.18 7.70 -9.60
N MET A 46 -16.91 8.88 -10.20
CA MET A 46 -17.38 9.22 -11.54
C MET A 46 -16.52 8.62 -12.66
N SER A 47 -15.23 8.37 -12.40
CA SER A 47 -14.30 7.80 -13.38
C SER A 47 -14.33 6.27 -13.40
N TYR A 48 -14.65 5.64 -12.26
CA TYR A 48 -14.63 4.19 -12.10
C TYR A 48 -15.94 3.67 -11.49
N LYS A 49 -16.73 2.90 -12.26
CA LYS A 49 -17.96 2.25 -11.74
C LYS A 49 -17.68 0.95 -11.00
N HIS A 50 -16.64 0.22 -11.42
CA HIS A 50 -16.31 -1.10 -10.89
C HIS A 50 -14.81 -1.24 -10.63
N ALA A 51 -14.44 -2.01 -9.60
CA ALA A 51 -13.04 -2.29 -9.29
C ALA A 51 -12.29 -2.94 -10.48
N TYR A 52 -12.95 -3.83 -11.22
CA TYR A 52 -12.40 -4.44 -12.44
C TYR A 52 -12.09 -3.40 -13.53
N GLN A 53 -12.98 -2.42 -13.72
CA GLN A 53 -12.76 -1.31 -14.66
C GLN A 53 -11.56 -0.47 -14.22
N CYS A 54 -11.44 -0.15 -12.94
CA CYS A 54 -10.28 0.58 -12.39
C CYS A 54 -8.97 -0.19 -12.60
N LEU A 55 -8.96 -1.50 -12.33
CA LEU A 55 -7.78 -2.34 -12.44
C LEU A 55 -7.32 -2.48 -13.90
N THR A 56 -8.25 -2.79 -14.81
CA THR A 56 -7.96 -2.90 -16.25
C THR A 56 -7.53 -1.56 -16.86
N HIS A 57 -8.19 -0.46 -16.50
CA HIS A 57 -7.82 0.89 -16.93
C HIS A 57 -6.42 1.26 -16.45
N THR A 58 -6.14 1.09 -15.16
CA THR A 58 -4.82 1.37 -14.56
C THR A 58 -3.73 0.50 -15.22
N ALA A 59 -3.97 -0.80 -15.39
CA ALA A 59 -3.02 -1.69 -16.04
C ALA A 59 -2.75 -1.31 -17.50
N LYS A 60 -3.75 -0.84 -18.25
CA LYS A 60 -3.61 -0.45 -19.66
C LYS A 60 -2.90 0.90 -19.85
N TYR A 61 -3.18 1.89 -18.98
CA TYR A 61 -2.68 3.26 -19.16
C TYR A 61 -1.45 3.62 -18.32
N GLU A 62 -1.33 3.05 -17.12
CA GLU A 62 -0.19 3.27 -16.22
C GLU A 62 0.75 2.06 -16.14
N GLY A 63 0.29 0.88 -16.58
CA GLY A 63 1.05 -0.37 -16.48
C GLY A 63 1.05 -0.95 -15.07
N ILE A 64 1.80 -2.05 -14.88
CA ILE A 64 1.96 -2.72 -13.58
C ILE A 64 2.59 -1.76 -12.55
N ARG A 65 3.47 -0.86 -12.99
CA ARG A 65 4.05 0.17 -12.12
C ARG A 65 3.00 1.16 -11.57
N GLY A 66 1.90 1.38 -12.28
CA GLY A 66 0.77 2.17 -11.80
C GLY A 66 0.04 1.53 -10.61
N LEU A 67 -0.10 0.20 -10.62
CA LEU A 67 -0.73 -0.55 -9.52
C LEU A 67 0.08 -0.50 -8.21
N TYR A 68 1.41 -0.41 -8.32
CA TYR A 68 2.32 -0.25 -7.19
C TYR A 68 2.77 1.21 -6.99
N ALA A 69 2.16 2.19 -7.66
CA ALA A 69 2.46 3.59 -7.42
C ALA A 69 2.03 3.97 -5.99
N GLY A 70 2.96 4.54 -5.19
CA GLY A 70 2.70 4.80 -3.76
C GLY A 70 2.86 3.58 -2.84
N SER A 71 3.46 2.49 -3.34
CA SER A 71 3.84 1.32 -2.53
C SER A 71 4.90 1.66 -1.47
N VAL A 72 5.87 2.53 -1.76
CA VAL A 72 6.94 2.90 -0.82
C VAL A 72 6.45 3.41 0.54
N PRO A 73 5.57 4.43 0.62
CA PRO A 73 5.06 4.88 1.91
C PRO A 73 4.19 3.83 2.61
N SER A 74 3.46 3.02 1.83
CA SER A 74 2.65 1.91 2.35
C SER A 74 3.54 0.81 2.94
N LEU A 75 4.68 0.53 2.29
CA LEU A 75 5.68 -0.44 2.72
C LEU A 75 6.28 -0.03 4.05
N ILE A 76 6.74 1.22 4.17
CA ILE A 76 7.34 1.73 5.40
C ILE A 76 6.32 1.69 6.54
N ALA A 77 5.10 2.17 6.31
CA ALA A 77 4.03 2.16 7.31
C ALA A 77 3.76 0.76 7.86
N HIS A 78 3.46 -0.19 6.97
CA HIS A 78 3.10 -1.57 7.35
C HIS A 78 4.26 -2.35 7.96
N THR A 79 5.48 -2.16 7.43
CA THR A 79 6.68 -2.82 7.96
C THR A 79 6.95 -2.37 9.40
N LEU A 80 6.79 -1.07 9.69
CA LEU A 80 6.95 -0.53 11.04
C LEU A 80 5.83 -1.02 11.96
N GLU A 81 4.58 -1.02 11.49
CA GLU A 81 3.42 -1.51 12.23
C GLU A 81 3.61 -2.97 12.68
N PHE A 82 3.90 -3.89 11.76
CA PHE A 82 4.08 -5.29 12.13
C PHE A 82 5.28 -5.50 13.05
N SER A 83 6.38 -4.77 12.83
CA SER A 83 7.56 -4.86 13.70
C SER A 83 7.25 -4.43 15.14
N ILE A 84 6.54 -3.32 15.31
CA ILE A 84 6.11 -2.81 16.61
C ILE A 84 5.13 -3.78 17.26
N LEU A 85 4.18 -4.33 16.49
CA LEU A 85 3.20 -5.29 16.98
C LEU A 85 3.87 -6.57 17.50
N PHE A 86 4.78 -7.18 16.74
CA PHE A 86 5.51 -8.37 17.15
C PHE A 86 6.39 -8.10 18.39
N PHE A 87 7.10 -6.97 18.41
CA PHE A 87 7.90 -6.57 19.56
C PHE A 87 7.04 -6.36 20.82
N ALA A 88 5.93 -5.61 20.71
CA ALA A 88 5.01 -5.36 21.81
C ALA A 88 4.37 -6.67 22.29
N TYR A 89 4.00 -7.55 21.37
CA TYR A 89 3.42 -8.85 21.71
C TYR A 89 4.39 -9.74 22.48
N SER A 90 5.64 -9.84 22.02
CA SER A 90 6.67 -10.60 22.72
C SER A 90 7.05 -10.00 24.07
N GLY A 91 7.08 -8.67 24.19
CA GLY A 91 7.20 -7.96 25.47
C GLY A 91 6.05 -8.28 26.43
N MET A 92 4.81 -8.19 25.96
CA MET A 92 3.62 -8.46 26.77
C MET A 92 3.53 -9.92 27.24
N LYS A 93 3.92 -10.89 26.40
CA LYS A 93 4.03 -12.29 26.83
C LYS A 93 5.03 -12.45 27.99
N LYS A 94 6.19 -11.79 27.92
CA LYS A 94 7.21 -11.84 28.99
C LYS A 94 6.69 -11.22 30.29
N VAL A 95 6.01 -10.08 30.20
CA VAL A 95 5.38 -9.42 31.37
C VAL A 95 4.37 -10.34 32.03
N ILE A 96 3.44 -10.93 31.27
CA ILE A 96 2.42 -11.82 31.83
C ILE A 96 3.06 -13.09 32.42
N LYS A 97 4.05 -13.70 31.77
CA LYS A 97 4.77 -14.87 32.32
C LYS A 97 5.45 -14.53 33.65
N ASN A 98 6.07 -13.35 33.76
CA ASN A 98 6.70 -12.90 35.00
C ASN A 98 5.67 -12.69 36.13
N ILE A 99 4.49 -12.15 35.82
CA ILE A 99 3.40 -11.96 36.80
C ILE A 99 2.88 -13.31 37.31
N LEU A 100 2.73 -14.31 36.45
CA LEU A 100 2.28 -15.65 36.84
C LEU A 100 3.39 -16.54 37.43
N GLY A 101 4.65 -16.08 37.45
CA GLY A 101 5.78 -16.89 37.90
C GLY A 101 6.06 -18.13 37.04
N LEU A 102 5.59 -18.14 35.78
CA LEU A 102 5.72 -19.29 34.89
C LEU A 102 7.11 -19.32 34.22
N PRO A 103 7.73 -20.50 34.08
CA PRO A 103 8.98 -20.63 33.34
C PRO A 103 8.79 -20.27 31.86
N TYR A 104 9.80 -19.65 31.26
CA TYR A 104 9.77 -19.17 29.87
C TYR A 104 9.35 -20.25 28.85
N SER A 105 9.72 -21.50 29.11
CA SER A 105 9.44 -22.67 28.24
C SER A 105 8.00 -23.18 28.29
N GLN A 106 7.19 -22.75 29.27
CA GLN A 106 5.82 -23.25 29.41
C GLN A 106 4.87 -22.46 28.51
N ASN A 107 3.98 -23.19 27.83
CA ASN A 107 2.91 -22.60 27.04
C ASN A 107 1.90 -21.95 27.98
N MET A 108 1.45 -20.74 27.61
CA MET A 108 0.43 -20.02 28.35
C MET A 108 -0.96 -20.50 27.93
N ASP A 109 -1.96 -20.31 28.80
CA ASP A 109 -3.34 -20.56 28.42
C ASP A 109 -3.80 -19.58 27.32
N SER A 110 -4.80 -20.00 26.54
CA SER A 110 -5.34 -19.23 25.41
C SER A 110 -5.81 -17.84 25.82
N VAL A 111 -6.37 -17.70 27.04
CA VAL A 111 -6.81 -16.42 27.59
C VAL A 111 -5.62 -15.46 27.80
N HIS A 112 -4.46 -15.98 28.22
CA HIS A 112 -3.27 -15.16 28.42
C HIS A 112 -2.61 -14.76 27.08
N TYR A 113 -2.67 -15.61 26.07
CA TYR A 113 -2.28 -15.23 24.71
C TYR A 113 -3.20 -14.16 24.12
N ALA A 114 -4.51 -14.29 24.34
CA ALA A 114 -5.48 -13.29 23.89
C ALA A 114 -5.25 -11.93 24.59
N THR A 115 -5.08 -11.92 25.91
CA THR A 115 -4.84 -10.68 26.67
C THR A 115 -3.50 -10.01 26.34
N SER A 116 -2.41 -10.76 26.17
CA SER A 116 -1.13 -10.20 25.69
C SER A 116 -1.26 -9.62 24.29
N GLY A 117 -1.97 -10.30 23.39
CA GLY A 117 -2.27 -9.81 22.04
C GLY A 117 -3.07 -8.50 22.07
N SER A 118 -4.13 -8.45 22.87
CA SER A 118 -4.98 -7.25 23.01
C SER A 118 -4.20 -6.05 23.55
N ILE A 119 -3.41 -6.23 24.62
CA ILE A 119 -2.63 -5.12 25.19
C ILE A 119 -1.56 -4.66 24.19
N ALA A 120 -0.87 -5.59 23.52
CA ALA A 120 0.10 -5.25 22.49
C ALA A 120 -0.53 -4.48 21.32
N ALA A 121 -1.74 -4.87 20.88
CA ALA A 121 -2.48 -4.18 19.83
C ALA A 121 -2.90 -2.76 20.25
N VAL A 122 -3.31 -2.56 21.51
CA VAL A 122 -3.62 -1.22 22.04
C VAL A 122 -2.38 -0.33 22.07
N LEU A 123 -1.23 -0.86 22.46
CA LEU A 123 0.04 -0.11 22.44
C LEU A 123 0.47 0.22 21.00
N SER A 124 0.33 -0.75 20.09
CA SER A 124 0.65 -0.55 18.67
C SER A 124 -0.26 0.47 18.01
N SER A 125 -1.56 0.51 18.35
CA SER A 125 -2.53 1.38 17.70
C SER A 125 -2.26 2.87 17.93
N ILE A 126 -1.66 3.26 19.06
CA ILE A 126 -1.25 4.65 19.34
C ILE A 126 -0.24 5.14 18.29
N VAL A 127 0.69 4.28 17.88
CA VAL A 127 1.70 4.59 16.86
C VAL A 127 1.16 4.39 15.45
N THR A 128 0.26 3.42 15.28
CA THR A 128 -0.27 3.03 13.96
C THR A 128 -1.30 4.03 13.44
N CYS A 129 -2.21 4.53 14.29
CA CYS A 129 -3.24 5.50 13.91
C CYS A 129 -2.72 6.73 13.13
N PRO A 130 -1.72 7.49 13.62
CA PRO A 130 -1.19 8.62 12.85
C PRO A 130 -0.54 8.17 11.54
N THR A 131 0.09 7.00 11.54
CA THR A 131 0.75 6.42 10.36
C THR A 131 -0.27 6.08 9.26
N ASP A 132 -1.41 5.49 9.63
CA ASP A 132 -2.51 5.18 8.71
C ASP A 132 -3.11 6.42 8.08
N VAL A 133 -3.29 7.48 8.88
CA VAL A 133 -3.81 8.76 8.38
C VAL A 133 -2.84 9.37 7.36
N VAL A 134 -1.54 9.36 7.64
CA VAL A 134 -0.51 9.86 6.71
C VAL A 134 -0.48 9.04 5.43
N LYS A 135 -0.51 7.70 5.54
CA LYS A 135 -0.56 6.78 4.41
C LYS A 135 -1.78 7.06 3.53
N ALA A 136 -2.97 7.14 4.11
CA ALA A 136 -4.21 7.38 3.37
C ALA A 136 -4.19 8.71 2.61
N ARG A 137 -3.71 9.78 3.25
CA ARG A 137 -3.55 11.10 2.61
C ARG A 137 -2.55 11.05 1.45
N LEU A 138 -1.41 10.39 1.63
CA LEU A 138 -0.40 10.29 0.59
C LEU A 138 -0.88 9.45 -0.59
N GLN A 139 -1.59 8.34 -0.35
CA GLN A 139 -2.19 7.53 -1.40
C GLN A 139 -3.22 8.32 -2.22
N LEU A 140 -4.05 9.16 -1.57
CA LEU A 140 -4.99 10.03 -2.27
C LEU A 140 -4.29 11.06 -3.18
N LEU A 141 -3.25 11.74 -2.67
CA LEU A 141 -2.48 12.71 -3.43
C LEU A 141 -1.79 12.09 -4.65
N LEU A 142 -1.28 10.86 -4.50
CA LEU A 142 -0.66 10.13 -5.60
C LEU A 142 -1.67 9.68 -6.64
N ALA A 143 -2.87 9.25 -6.20
CA ALA A 143 -3.96 8.89 -7.08
C ALA A 143 -4.44 10.09 -7.92
N ASP A 144 -4.63 11.25 -7.29
CA ASP A 144 -5.00 12.50 -7.98
C ASP A 144 -3.95 12.96 -9.00
N ARG A 145 -2.67 12.88 -8.63
CA ARG A 145 -1.56 13.17 -9.56
C ARG A 145 -1.54 12.20 -10.74
N ALA A 146 -1.89 10.94 -10.54
CA ALA A 146 -1.94 9.93 -11.59
C ALA A 146 -3.09 10.20 -12.57
N GLU A 147 -4.30 10.43 -12.06
CA GLU A 147 -5.48 10.79 -12.87
C GLU A 147 -5.25 12.07 -13.66
N SER A 148 -4.68 13.12 -13.04
CA SER A 148 -4.35 14.37 -13.71
C SER A 148 -3.41 14.18 -14.91
N LYS A 149 -2.41 13.29 -14.78
CA LYS A 149 -1.49 12.96 -15.88
C LYS A 149 -2.21 12.23 -17.02
N ILE A 150 -3.16 11.35 -16.70
CA ILE A 150 -3.97 10.65 -17.71
C ILE A 150 -4.86 11.67 -18.43
N GLY A 151 -5.58 12.51 -17.69
CA GLY A 151 -6.44 13.57 -18.24
C GLY A 151 -5.68 14.50 -19.19
N MET A 152 -4.50 14.97 -18.78
CA MET A 152 -3.64 15.82 -19.62
C MET A 152 -3.22 15.12 -20.94
N LYS A 153 -2.83 13.84 -20.89
CA LYS A 153 -2.47 13.07 -22.09
C LYS A 153 -3.66 12.90 -23.04
N LEU A 154 -4.86 12.72 -22.51
CA LEU A 154 -6.08 12.59 -23.31
C LEU A 154 -6.46 13.93 -23.96
N LEU A 155 -6.36 15.04 -23.22
CA LEU A 155 -6.61 16.38 -23.75
C LEU A 155 -5.64 16.74 -24.88
N ILE A 156 -4.33 16.52 -24.70
CA ILE A 156 -3.33 16.78 -25.76
C ILE A 156 -3.63 15.96 -27.02
N ARG A 157 -4.07 14.70 -26.87
CA ARG A 157 -4.47 13.87 -28.03
C ARG A 157 -5.71 14.42 -28.71
N ALA A 158 -6.75 14.78 -27.95
CA ALA A 158 -7.97 15.36 -28.48
C ALA A 158 -7.71 16.68 -29.22
N GLU A 159 -6.86 17.54 -28.65
CA GLU A 159 -6.49 18.81 -29.24
C GLU A 159 -5.64 18.63 -30.51
N LYS A 160 -4.68 17.70 -30.50
CA LYS A 160 -3.92 17.36 -31.71
C LYS A 160 -4.83 16.86 -32.83
N GLN A 161 -5.86 16.10 -32.50
CA GLN A 161 -6.82 15.55 -33.45
C GLN A 161 -7.77 16.65 -33.98
N ARG A 162 -8.14 17.61 -33.12
CA ARG A 162 -8.88 18.81 -33.51
C ARG A 162 -8.07 19.66 -34.49
N LEU A 163 -6.82 19.98 -34.15
CA LEU A 163 -5.90 20.72 -35.02
C LEU A 163 -5.66 20.00 -36.36
N TYR A 164 -5.55 18.67 -36.35
CA TYR A 164 -5.44 17.88 -37.56
C TYR A 164 -6.70 18.02 -38.43
N THR A 165 -7.88 17.94 -37.83
CA THR A 165 -9.16 18.10 -38.53
C THR A 165 -9.34 19.52 -39.09
N ASP A 166 -8.94 20.54 -38.34
CA ASP A 166 -8.99 21.94 -38.78
C ASP A 166 -8.00 22.20 -39.94
N LYS A 167 -6.80 21.60 -39.89
CA LYS A 167 -5.85 21.63 -41.01
C LYS A 167 -6.41 20.95 -42.26
N LEU A 168 -7.12 19.83 -42.13
CA LEU A 168 -7.77 19.17 -43.27
C LEU A 168 -8.90 20.01 -43.88
N LYS A 169 -9.66 20.75 -43.06
CA LYS A 169 -10.70 21.67 -43.55
C LYS A 169 -10.13 22.85 -44.34
N GLN A 170 -8.99 23.39 -43.91
CA GLN A 170 -8.33 24.50 -44.61
C GLN A 170 -7.65 24.07 -45.92
N ASN A 171 -7.32 22.79 -46.07
CA ASN A 171 -6.45 22.29 -47.14
C ASN A 171 -7.03 20.98 -47.74
N PRO A 172 -8.13 21.07 -48.51
CA PRO A 172 -8.90 19.90 -48.96
C PRO A 172 -8.10 18.92 -49.84
N GLU A 173 -7.10 19.39 -50.55
CA GLU A 173 -6.17 18.56 -51.34
C GLU A 173 -5.27 17.61 -50.51
N TRP A 174 -5.13 17.84 -49.19
CA TRP A 174 -4.49 16.89 -48.29
C TRP A 174 -5.35 15.65 -48.07
N VAL A 175 -6.68 15.79 -48.11
CA VAL A 175 -7.62 14.67 -47.94
C VAL A 175 -7.47 13.65 -49.08
N GLU A 176 -7.27 14.12 -50.32
CA GLU A 176 -7.01 13.25 -51.47
C GLU A 176 -5.65 12.57 -51.41
N LYS A 177 -4.62 13.26 -50.91
CA LYS A 177 -3.29 12.68 -50.68
C LYS A 177 -3.30 11.59 -49.60
N GLU A 178 -4.03 11.79 -48.51
CA GLU A 178 -4.21 10.79 -47.45
C GLU A 178 -4.97 9.55 -47.98
N LYS A 179 -6.03 9.75 -48.79
CA LYS A 179 -6.75 8.65 -49.44
C LYS A 179 -5.83 7.82 -50.36
N LYS A 180 -4.92 8.45 -51.09
CA LYS A 180 -3.93 7.77 -51.94
C LYS A 180 -2.81 7.05 -51.18
N LYS A 181 -2.60 7.30 -49.87
CA LYS A 181 -1.62 6.58 -49.03
C LYS A 181 -2.15 5.28 -48.43
N HIS A 182 -3.47 5.14 -48.34
CA HIS A 182 -4.15 3.97 -47.76
C HIS A 182 -4.75 3.03 -48.83
N LEU A 183 -4.52 3.34 -50.12
CA LEU A 183 -4.81 2.53 -51.30
C LEU A 183 -3.50 1.92 -51.81
#